data_AF-A0A1M5V235-F1
#
_entry.id   AF-A0A1M5V235-F1
#
_cell.length_a   1.000
_cell.length_b   1.000
_cell.length_c   1.000
_cell.angle_alpha   90.00
_cell.angle_beta   90.00
_cell.angle_gamma   90.00
#
_symmetry.space_group_name_H-M   'P 1'
#
loop_
_entity.id
_entity.type
_entity.pdbx_description
1 polymer ?
#
loop_
_entity_poly.entity_id
_entity_poly.type
_entity_poly.pdbx_seq_one_letter_code
_entity_poly.pdbx_strand_id
1 'polypeptide(L)'
;MTVAGWQTNTFYGGNQAVIENSSENIPITKEMIVDKIDAELAEFTGSTPVANRGIEFEDKLEALTLIRNALYNLPIPHELHPFIFNHENILREAFLFWLDEAVKTMPLDRLALSYDCAANWLTEVRHEYRTALLRERLAGEHQAFLEEERQKTPDEIIEDAWKITCMADLLTVLTNGGLEPQEIDALLTIEHPLHTIFGDFLPKDNENHLYALTDIALEVAQTRHNDLVTGNIDLQPEDAVTKQHLEEYLKFYGGPAYSAEQDVPDHEPEWDMELEP
;
A
#
# COMPACT_ATOMS: atom_id res chain seq x y z
N MET A 1 36.03 30.09 33.68
CA MET A 1 34.63 30.22 33.23
C MET A 1 34.68 30.39 31.73
N THR A 2 34.47 29.29 31.02
CA THR A 2 34.55 29.21 29.56
C THR A 2 33.46 28.23 29.17
N VAL A 3 32.42 28.73 28.51
CA VAL A 3 31.22 27.97 28.19
C VAL A 3 31.52 27.09 26.98
N ALA A 4 31.32 25.79 27.16
CA ALA A 4 31.59 24.74 26.19
C ALA A 4 30.66 24.84 24.96
N GLY A 5 31.25 24.64 23.78
CA GLY A 5 30.53 24.53 22.52
C GLY A 5 29.71 23.24 22.45
N TRP A 6 28.48 23.38 21.96
CA TRP A 6 27.63 22.28 21.55
C TRP A 6 27.48 22.34 20.04
N GLN A 7 28.13 21.40 19.35
CA GLN A 7 27.77 21.01 17.99
C GLN A 7 26.48 20.19 18.10
N THR A 8 25.39 20.69 17.52
CA THR A 8 24.17 19.90 17.34
C THR A 8 24.30 19.10 16.05
N ASN A 9 24.63 17.82 16.20
CA ASN A 9 24.27 16.77 15.26
C ASN A 9 22.75 16.75 15.11
N THR A 10 22.24 16.92 13.89
CA THR A 10 20.92 16.41 13.51
C THR A 10 21.13 15.35 12.44
N PHE A 11 20.84 14.13 12.87
CA PHE A 11 20.73 12.89 12.12
C PHE A 11 19.97 13.11 10.79
N TYR A 12 20.67 13.00 9.66
CA TYR A 12 20.08 12.51 8.42
C TYR A 12 20.40 11.02 8.36
N GLY A 13 19.47 10.22 8.86
CA GLY A 13 19.51 8.77 8.85
C GLY A 13 18.15 8.23 8.44
N GLY A 14 17.63 8.72 7.32
CA GLY A 14 16.64 7.96 6.57
C GLY A 14 17.40 6.90 5.78
N ASN A 15 17.13 5.63 6.03
CA ASN A 15 17.64 4.53 5.22
C ASN A 15 17.17 4.73 3.78
N GLN A 16 17.98 5.42 2.97
CA GLN A 16 17.98 5.20 1.53
C GLN A 16 18.58 3.81 1.32
N ALA A 17 17.70 2.81 1.20
CA ALA A 17 18.05 1.61 0.47
C ALA A 17 18.17 2.01 -1.01
N VAL A 18 19.32 2.58 -1.36
CA VAL A 18 19.82 2.51 -2.74
C VAL A 18 20.04 1.02 -2.98
N ILE A 19 19.16 0.39 -3.76
CA ILE A 19 19.35 -0.98 -4.19
C ILE A 19 20.48 -0.96 -5.23
N GLU A 20 21.71 -0.97 -4.74
CA GLU A 20 22.88 -1.23 -5.57
C GLU A 20 22.86 -2.69 -6.03
N ASN A 21 22.58 -2.85 -7.33
CA ASN A 21 22.73 -4.07 -8.12
C ASN A 21 24.06 -4.80 -7.83
N SER A 22 24.03 -5.88 -7.04
CA SER A 22 25.09 -6.90 -7.03
C SER A 22 24.68 -8.21 -6.33
N SER A 23 23.83 -8.98 -6.99
CA SER A 23 23.74 -10.44 -6.99
C SER A 23 22.51 -10.79 -7.82
N GLU A 24 22.46 -11.96 -8.45
CA GLU A 24 21.29 -12.43 -9.20
C GLU A 24 20.03 -12.13 -8.39
N ASN A 25 19.18 -11.21 -8.87
CA ASN A 25 18.01 -10.76 -8.14
C ASN A 25 16.98 -11.89 -8.21
N ILE A 26 17.14 -12.90 -7.36
CA ILE A 26 16.26 -14.06 -7.31
C ILE A 26 14.86 -13.51 -7.00
N PRO A 27 13.89 -13.69 -7.92
CA PRO A 27 12.55 -13.17 -7.69
C PRO A 27 11.97 -13.86 -6.45
N ILE A 28 11.50 -13.05 -5.50
CA ILE A 28 10.89 -13.57 -4.28
C ILE A 28 9.60 -14.31 -4.65
N THR A 29 9.55 -15.61 -4.36
CA THR A 29 8.37 -16.45 -4.65
C THR A 29 7.49 -16.62 -3.43
N LYS A 30 6.26 -17.10 -3.64
CA LYS A 30 5.35 -17.43 -2.55
C LYS A 30 5.93 -18.54 -1.66
N GLU A 31 6.66 -19.48 -2.24
CA GLU A 31 7.34 -20.56 -1.50
C GLU A 31 8.39 -20.01 -0.53
N MET A 32 9.14 -18.97 -0.91
CA MET A 32 10.10 -18.33 -0.01
C MET A 32 9.43 -17.67 1.20
N ILE A 33 8.25 -17.08 0.99
CA ILE A 33 7.43 -16.51 2.07
C ILE A 33 6.91 -17.62 2.98
N VAL A 34 6.41 -18.71 2.39
CA VAL A 34 5.95 -19.91 3.11
C VAL A 34 7.06 -20.48 3.99
N ASP A 35 8.27 -20.64 3.45
CA ASP A 35 9.46 -21.14 4.16
C ASP A 35 9.84 -20.23 5.33
N LYS A 36 9.76 -18.91 5.13
CA LYS A 36 10.00 -17.92 6.19
C LYS A 36 8.97 -18.03 7.32
N ILE A 37 7.68 -18.10 6.99
CA ILE A 37 6.60 -18.30 7.98
C ILE A 37 6.79 -19.62 8.74
N ASP A 38 7.23 -20.68 8.04
CA ASP A 38 7.56 -21.97 8.64
C ASP A 38 8.71 -21.88 9.63
N ALA A 39 9.76 -21.15 9.28
CA ALA A 39 10.89 -20.89 10.17
C ALA A 39 10.46 -20.09 11.40
N GLU A 40 9.59 -19.08 11.25
CA GLU A 40 9.06 -18.28 12.36
C GLU A 40 8.22 -19.13 13.34
N LEU A 41 7.38 -20.02 12.82
CA LEU A 41 6.61 -20.95 13.65
C LEU A 41 7.53 -21.94 14.37
N ALA A 42 8.54 -22.48 13.67
CA ALA A 42 9.54 -23.37 14.24
C ALA A 42 10.33 -22.68 15.36
N GLU A 43 10.74 -21.43 15.16
CA GLU A 43 11.41 -20.60 16.17
C GLU A 43 10.54 -20.41 17.41
N PHE A 44 9.26 -20.06 17.24
CA PHE A 44 8.31 -19.96 18.35
C PHE A 44 8.23 -21.28 19.14
N THR A 45 8.06 -22.41 18.46
CA THR A 45 7.99 -23.72 19.13
C THR A 45 9.29 -24.11 19.83
N GLY A 46 10.44 -23.78 19.24
CA GLY A 46 11.77 -24.08 19.77
C GLY A 46 12.18 -23.20 20.95
N SER A 47 11.68 -21.96 20.99
CA SER A 47 11.98 -20.98 22.04
C SER A 47 11.45 -21.37 23.43
N THR A 48 10.41 -22.21 23.48
CA THR A 48 9.75 -22.60 24.73
C THR A 48 10.02 -24.09 25.03
N PRO A 49 10.79 -24.40 26.11
CA PRO A 49 11.04 -25.78 26.51
C PRO A 49 9.74 -26.54 26.76
N VAL A 50 9.70 -27.83 26.40
CA VAL A 50 8.49 -28.67 26.54
C VAL A 50 7.93 -28.67 27.97
N ALA A 51 8.80 -28.62 28.97
CA ALA A 51 8.41 -28.57 30.38
C ALA A 51 7.64 -27.29 30.78
N ASN A 52 7.74 -26.23 29.97
CA ASN A 52 7.14 -24.92 30.23
C ASN A 52 5.93 -24.63 29.31
N ARG A 53 5.49 -25.61 28.50
CA ARG A 53 4.33 -25.46 27.61
C ARG A 53 3.05 -25.66 28.39
N GLY A 54 2.35 -24.55 28.65
CA GLY A 54 1.04 -24.52 29.30
C GLY A 54 -0.10 -24.23 28.32
N ILE A 55 -1.31 -24.06 28.83
CA ILE A 55 -2.52 -23.79 28.03
C ILE A 55 -2.34 -22.56 27.13
N GLU A 56 -1.78 -21.46 27.65
CA GLU A 56 -1.52 -20.25 26.86
C GLU A 56 -0.56 -20.47 25.70
N PHE A 57 0.43 -21.36 25.87
CA PHE A 57 1.34 -21.72 24.80
C PHE A 57 0.62 -22.52 23.71
N GLU A 58 -0.19 -23.51 24.09
CA GLU A 58 -0.94 -24.34 23.14
C GLU A 58 -2.00 -23.52 22.39
N ASP A 59 -2.73 -22.64 23.08
CA ASP A 59 -3.70 -21.73 22.46
C ASP A 59 -3.03 -20.81 21.43
N LYS A 60 -1.87 -20.24 21.78
CA LYS A 60 -1.11 -19.40 20.84
C LYS A 60 -0.55 -20.22 19.68
N LEU A 61 -0.05 -21.44 19.93
CA LEU A 61 0.45 -22.32 18.88
C LEU A 61 -0.65 -22.67 17.87
N GLU A 62 -1.85 -22.97 18.35
CA GLU A 62 -3.02 -23.24 17.52
C GLU A 62 -3.36 -22.02 16.65
N ALA A 63 -3.47 -20.83 17.26
CA ALA A 63 -3.77 -19.59 16.55
C ALA A 63 -2.72 -19.28 15.45
N LEU A 64 -1.43 -19.36 15.79
CA LEU A 64 -0.34 -19.16 14.82
C LEU A 64 -0.40 -20.19 13.68
N THR A 65 -0.70 -21.45 13.99
CA THR A 65 -0.84 -22.50 12.96
C THR A 65 -2.02 -22.22 12.02
N LEU A 66 -3.14 -21.74 12.55
CA LEU A 66 -4.30 -21.37 11.74
C LEU A 66 -3.99 -20.17 10.84
N ILE A 67 -3.36 -19.11 11.37
CA ILE A 67 -2.96 -17.92 10.60
C ILE A 67 -1.97 -18.30 9.50
N ARG A 68 -0.96 -19.12 9.80
CA ARG A 68 -0.03 -19.65 8.80
C ARG A 68 -0.79 -20.32 7.65
N ASN A 69 -1.73 -21.20 7.97
CA ASN A 69 -2.51 -21.91 6.96
C ASN A 69 -3.40 -20.96 6.14
N ALA A 70 -3.96 -19.92 6.77
CA ALA A 70 -4.70 -18.88 6.06
C ALA A 70 -3.80 -18.11 5.07
N LEU A 71 -2.62 -17.65 5.50
CA LEU A 71 -1.63 -16.97 4.65
C LEU A 71 -1.21 -17.83 3.44
N TYR A 72 -1.14 -19.14 3.61
CA TYR A 72 -0.79 -20.06 2.52
C TYR A 72 -1.88 -20.16 1.47
N ASN A 73 -3.14 -20.15 1.92
CA ASN A 73 -4.29 -20.33 1.04
C ASN A 73 -4.77 -19.02 0.40
N LEU A 74 -4.40 -17.86 0.94
CA LEU A 74 -4.78 -16.58 0.36
C LEU A 74 -4.10 -16.36 -1.01
N PRO A 75 -4.83 -15.79 -1.98
CA PRO A 75 -4.25 -15.31 -3.23
C PRO A 75 -3.44 -14.04 -2.95
N ILE A 76 -2.12 -14.18 -2.92
CA ILE A 76 -1.19 -13.07 -2.73
C ILE A 76 -0.73 -12.60 -4.12
N PRO A 77 -0.95 -11.32 -4.50
CA PRO A 77 -0.41 -10.77 -5.73
C PRO A 77 1.11 -10.79 -5.75
N HIS A 78 1.70 -11.09 -6.91
CA HIS A 78 3.15 -11.27 -7.07
C HIS A 78 3.95 -10.01 -6.71
N GLU A 79 3.39 -8.84 -6.98
CA GLU A 79 3.96 -7.53 -6.66
C GLU A 79 4.16 -7.32 -5.16
N LEU A 80 3.36 -7.97 -4.31
CA LEU A 80 3.50 -7.87 -2.85
C LEU A 80 4.57 -8.82 -2.29
N HIS A 81 5.06 -9.79 -3.06
CA HIS A 81 5.99 -10.80 -2.53
C HIS A 81 7.26 -10.20 -1.90
N PRO A 82 7.97 -9.25 -2.55
CA PRO A 82 9.17 -8.67 -1.96
C PRO A 82 8.85 -7.86 -0.70
N PHE A 83 7.72 -7.14 -0.70
CA PHE A 83 7.29 -6.37 0.47
C PHE A 83 7.00 -7.30 1.65
N ILE A 84 6.16 -8.31 1.45
CA ILE A 84 5.85 -9.33 2.47
C ILE A 84 7.12 -9.98 3.03
N PHE A 85 8.03 -10.40 2.15
CA PHE A 85 9.24 -11.11 2.57
C PHE A 85 10.19 -10.25 3.42
N ASN A 86 10.16 -8.94 3.22
CA ASN A 86 10.97 -7.98 3.96
C ASN A 86 10.43 -7.68 5.38
N HIS A 87 9.20 -8.10 5.73
CA HIS A 87 8.72 -7.98 7.10
C HIS A 87 9.58 -8.82 8.06
N GLU A 88 9.80 -8.28 9.26
CA GLU A 88 10.69 -8.93 10.25
C GLU A 88 10.09 -10.25 10.74
N ASN A 89 8.79 -10.26 11.05
CA ASN A 89 8.11 -11.45 11.54
C ASN A 89 6.63 -11.48 11.10
N ILE A 90 6.39 -12.07 9.93
CA ILE A 90 5.09 -12.10 9.26
C ILE A 90 4.01 -12.70 10.19
N LEU A 91 4.32 -13.84 10.80
CA LEU A 91 3.36 -14.59 11.59
C LEU A 91 3.00 -13.88 12.89
N ARG A 92 3.97 -13.21 13.52
CA ARG A 92 3.73 -12.40 14.71
C ARG A 92 2.91 -11.16 14.40
N GLU A 93 3.19 -10.48 13.30
CA GLU A 93 2.46 -9.29 12.88
C GLU A 93 0.99 -9.64 12.58
N ALA A 94 0.74 -10.69 11.80
CA ALA A 94 -0.62 -11.18 11.56
C ALA A 94 -1.34 -11.62 12.85
N PHE A 95 -0.60 -12.18 13.82
CA PHE A 95 -1.15 -12.54 15.13
C PHE A 95 -1.57 -11.33 15.99
N LEU A 96 -1.07 -10.12 15.73
CA LEU A 96 -1.54 -8.93 16.46
C LEU A 96 -3.02 -8.64 16.18
N PHE A 97 -3.49 -8.89 14.95
CA PHE A 97 -4.91 -8.78 14.59
C PHE A 97 -5.76 -9.81 15.34
N TRP A 98 -5.23 -11.01 15.55
CA TRP A 98 -5.91 -12.03 16.36
C TRP A 98 -6.11 -11.56 17.79
N LEU A 99 -5.08 -10.96 18.41
CA LEU A 99 -5.18 -10.44 19.77
C LEU A 99 -6.22 -9.32 19.88
N ASP A 100 -6.31 -8.45 18.87
CA ASP A 100 -7.28 -7.36 18.86
C ASP A 100 -8.73 -7.89 18.73
N GLU A 101 -8.96 -8.83 17.81
CA GLU A 101 -10.31 -9.34 17.52
C GLU A 101 -10.80 -10.40 18.52
N ALA A 102 -9.92 -11.27 19.03
CA ALA A 102 -10.30 -12.33 19.96
C ALA A 102 -10.85 -11.79 21.29
N VAL A 103 -10.57 -10.53 21.64
CA VAL A 103 -11.09 -9.87 22.84
C VAL A 103 -12.52 -9.33 22.63
N LYS A 104 -12.93 -9.09 21.38
CA LYS A 104 -14.19 -8.42 21.03
C LYS A 104 -15.37 -9.39 20.87
N THR A 105 -15.13 -10.65 20.52
CA THR A 105 -16.19 -11.54 20.00
C THR A 105 -16.24 -12.91 20.71
N MET A 106 -17.43 -13.32 21.18
CA MET A 106 -17.73 -14.69 21.65
C MET A 106 -19.15 -15.13 21.25
N PRO A 107 -19.37 -16.39 20.80
CA PRO A 107 -18.38 -17.45 20.56
C PRO A 107 -17.50 -17.17 19.34
N LEU A 108 -16.24 -17.60 19.40
CA LEU A 108 -15.21 -17.29 18.40
C LEU A 108 -15.06 -18.45 17.41
N ASP A 109 -15.39 -18.22 16.14
CA ASP A 109 -14.95 -19.12 15.07
C ASP A 109 -13.46 -18.85 14.79
N ARG A 110 -12.60 -19.67 15.39
CA ARG A 110 -11.14 -19.56 15.29
C ARG A 110 -10.64 -19.71 13.85
N LEU A 111 -11.31 -20.52 13.03
CA LEU A 111 -10.90 -20.72 11.64
C LEU A 111 -11.23 -19.46 10.82
N ALA A 112 -12.47 -18.97 10.90
CA ALA A 112 -12.86 -17.74 10.22
C ALA A 112 -11.96 -16.56 10.65
N LEU A 113 -11.74 -16.41 11.96
CA LEU A 113 -10.86 -15.38 12.50
C LEU A 113 -9.45 -15.44 11.91
N SER A 114 -8.88 -16.64 11.73
CA SER A 114 -7.53 -16.76 11.17
C SER A 114 -7.42 -16.21 9.75
N TYR A 115 -8.47 -16.39 8.93
CA TYR A 115 -8.53 -15.81 7.59
C TYR A 115 -8.71 -14.30 7.65
N ASP A 116 -9.57 -13.79 8.54
CA ASP A 116 -9.77 -12.34 8.72
C ASP A 116 -8.47 -11.66 9.16
N CYS A 117 -7.74 -12.24 10.12
CA CYS A 117 -6.44 -11.72 10.57
C CYS A 117 -5.40 -11.70 9.44
N ALA A 118 -5.30 -12.78 8.67
CA ALA A 118 -4.38 -12.87 7.55
C ALA A 118 -4.74 -11.87 6.43
N ALA A 119 -6.03 -11.71 6.13
CA ALA A 119 -6.53 -10.76 5.14
C ALA A 119 -6.34 -9.29 5.58
N ASN A 120 -6.59 -8.97 6.85
CA ASN A 120 -6.38 -7.64 7.40
C ASN A 120 -4.89 -7.28 7.39
N TRP A 121 -4.02 -8.19 7.84
CA TRP A 121 -2.58 -7.97 7.75
C TRP A 121 -2.11 -7.78 6.30
N LEU A 122 -2.59 -8.60 5.36
CA LEU A 122 -2.26 -8.43 3.94
C LEU A 122 -2.76 -7.09 3.37
N THR A 123 -3.87 -6.58 3.89
CA THR A 123 -4.41 -5.25 3.51
C THR A 123 -3.50 -4.14 3.99
N GLU A 124 -2.95 -4.22 5.21
CA GLU A 124 -1.94 -3.28 5.70
C GLU A 124 -0.65 -3.33 4.86
N VAL A 125 -0.14 -4.53 4.56
CA VAL A 125 1.06 -4.67 3.70
C VAL A 125 0.83 -4.07 2.31
N ARG A 126 -0.35 -4.28 1.73
CA ARG A 126 -0.74 -3.65 0.47
C ARG A 126 -0.77 -2.12 0.60
N HIS A 127 -1.34 -1.59 1.69
CA HIS A 127 -1.38 -0.16 1.93
C HIS A 127 0.02 0.45 2.03
N GLU A 128 0.94 -0.20 2.76
CA GLU A 128 2.34 0.20 2.84
C GLU A 128 3.01 0.21 1.46
N TYR A 129 2.82 -0.86 0.67
CA TYR A 129 3.33 -0.95 -0.69
C TYR A 129 2.82 0.18 -1.59
N ARG A 130 1.50 0.43 -1.58
CA ARG A 130 0.87 1.49 -2.40
C ARG A 130 1.33 2.88 -1.97
N THR A 131 1.50 3.09 -0.67
CA THR A 131 2.08 4.33 -0.14
C THR A 131 3.51 4.53 -0.64
N ALA A 132 4.33 3.47 -0.64
CA ALA A 132 5.69 3.53 -1.17
C ALA A 132 5.73 3.88 -2.66
N LEU A 133 4.86 3.26 -3.47
CA LEU A 133 4.72 3.58 -4.90
C LEU A 133 4.34 5.05 -5.12
N LEU A 134 3.35 5.55 -4.37
CA LEU A 134 2.92 6.95 -4.50
C LEU A 134 4.07 7.90 -4.14
N ARG A 135 4.82 7.61 -3.07
CA ARG A 135 6.00 8.40 -2.68
C ARG A 135 7.07 8.42 -3.76
N GLU A 136 7.39 7.28 -4.35
CA GLU A 136 8.36 7.19 -5.45
C GLU A 136 7.89 8.01 -6.65
N ARG A 137 6.60 7.90 -7.02
CA ARG A 137 6.01 8.66 -8.12
C ARG A 137 6.09 10.17 -7.88
N LEU A 138 5.68 10.63 -6.70
CA LEU A 138 5.73 12.04 -6.32
C LEU A 138 7.16 12.58 -6.29
N ALA A 139 8.11 11.78 -5.79
CA ALA A 139 9.53 12.15 -5.77
C ALA A 139 10.11 12.26 -7.18
N GLY A 140 9.79 11.29 -8.07
CA GLY A 140 10.20 11.32 -9.47
C GLY A 140 9.64 12.51 -10.24
N GLU A 141 8.36 12.80 -10.03
CA GLU A 141 7.68 13.97 -10.62
C GLU A 141 8.29 15.29 -10.13
N HIS A 142 8.52 15.43 -8.83
CA HIS A 142 9.18 16.62 -8.27
C HIS A 142 10.62 16.77 -8.78
N GLN A 143 11.36 15.68 -8.92
CA GLN A 143 12.72 15.72 -9.48
C GLN A 143 12.71 16.16 -10.95
N ALA A 144 11.78 15.65 -11.76
CA ALA A 144 11.62 16.08 -13.15
C ALA A 144 11.31 17.58 -13.24
N PHE A 145 10.36 18.06 -12.42
CA PHE A 145 10.04 19.48 -12.30
C PHE A 145 11.28 20.33 -11.94
N LEU A 146 12.07 19.94 -10.93
CA LEU A 146 13.28 20.68 -10.57
C LEU A 146 14.34 20.69 -11.68
N GLU A 147 14.44 19.63 -12.48
CA GLU A 147 15.38 19.59 -13.60
C GLU A 147 14.95 20.51 -14.75
N GLU A 148 13.64 20.67 -14.98
CA GLU A 148 13.11 21.67 -15.92
C GLU A 148 13.37 23.09 -15.43
N GLU A 149 13.13 23.37 -14.14
CA GLU A 149 13.39 24.68 -13.53
C GLU A 149 14.87 25.09 -13.62
N ARG A 150 15.80 24.13 -13.54
CA ARG A 150 17.25 24.38 -13.67
C ARG A 150 17.68 24.83 -15.06
N GLN A 151 16.87 24.60 -16.08
CA GLN A 151 17.17 25.04 -17.45
C GLN A 151 16.78 26.51 -17.69
N LYS A 152 16.03 27.12 -16.75
CA LYS A 152 15.58 28.50 -16.84
C LYS A 152 16.66 29.50 -16.41
N THR A 153 16.45 30.75 -16.78
CA THR A 153 17.29 31.86 -16.33
C THR A 153 17.04 32.19 -14.86
N PRO A 154 17.99 32.85 -14.16
CA PRO A 154 17.78 33.25 -12.77
C PRO A 154 16.53 34.11 -12.53
N ASP A 155 16.18 34.99 -13.48
CA ASP A 155 15.00 35.85 -13.36
C ASP A 155 13.71 35.03 -13.43
N GLU A 156 13.63 34.05 -14.34
CA GLU A 156 12.50 33.11 -14.44
C GLU A 156 12.39 32.23 -13.19
N ILE A 157 13.50 31.76 -12.62
CA ILE A 157 13.50 30.98 -11.37
C ILE A 157 12.99 31.82 -10.19
N ILE A 158 13.28 33.12 -10.17
CA ILE A 158 12.75 34.02 -9.13
C ILE A 158 11.23 34.17 -9.26
N GLU A 159 10.71 34.23 -10.49
CA GLU A 159 9.27 34.24 -10.77
C GLU A 159 8.62 32.91 -10.32
N ASP A 160 9.30 31.78 -10.53
CA ASP A 160 8.82 30.44 -10.17
C ASP A 160 9.13 30.02 -8.72
N ALA A 161 9.83 30.84 -7.93
CA ALA A 161 10.27 30.48 -6.57
C ALA A 161 9.11 30.06 -5.66
N TRP A 162 7.94 30.70 -5.82
CA TRP A 162 6.74 30.31 -5.09
C TRP A 162 6.24 28.92 -5.51
N LYS A 163 6.15 28.64 -6.82
CA LYS A 163 5.79 27.33 -7.35
C LYS A 163 6.75 26.24 -6.85
N ILE A 164 8.05 26.50 -6.89
CA ILE A 164 9.09 25.57 -6.41
C ILE A 164 8.87 25.22 -4.93
N THR A 165 8.58 26.24 -4.10
CA THR A 165 8.33 26.03 -2.68
C THR A 165 7.04 25.24 -2.46
N CYS A 166 5.97 25.58 -3.16
CA CYS A 166 4.69 24.87 -3.04
C CYS A 166 4.80 23.38 -3.43
N MET A 167 5.52 23.07 -4.50
CA MET A 167 5.73 21.70 -4.96
C MET A 167 6.53 20.87 -3.95
N ALA A 168 7.53 21.48 -3.30
CA ALA A 168 8.31 20.83 -2.25
C ALA A 168 7.47 20.62 -0.96
N ASP A 169 6.64 21.58 -0.59
CA ASP A 169 5.73 21.49 0.55
C ASP A 169 4.66 20.41 0.30
N LEU A 170 4.08 20.35 -0.90
CA LEU A 170 3.16 19.30 -1.32
C LEU A 170 3.78 17.91 -1.22
N LEU A 171 5.00 17.73 -1.73
CA LEU A 171 5.73 16.47 -1.61
C LEU A 171 5.91 16.06 -0.15
N THR A 172 6.29 17.02 0.71
CA THR A 172 6.48 16.79 2.14
C THR A 172 5.18 16.39 2.82
N VAL A 173 4.08 17.09 2.53
CA VAL A 173 2.75 16.82 3.08
C VAL A 173 2.25 15.45 2.64
N LEU A 174 2.35 15.11 1.36
CA LEU A 174 1.87 13.83 0.82
C LEU A 174 2.73 12.65 1.30
N THR A 175 4.02 12.87 1.53
CA THR A 175 4.93 11.82 2.03
C THR A 175 4.69 11.52 3.51
N ASN A 176 4.37 12.55 4.30
CA ASN A 176 4.20 12.48 5.76
C ASN A 176 2.73 12.41 6.22
N GLY A 177 1.78 12.66 5.33
CA GLY A 177 0.35 12.64 5.60
C GLY A 177 -0.20 11.23 5.76
N GLY A 178 -1.36 11.13 6.42
CA GLY A 178 -2.12 9.88 6.57
C GLY A 178 -3.24 9.82 5.54
N LEU A 179 -2.88 9.64 4.27
CA LEU A 179 -3.86 9.36 3.22
C LEU A 179 -4.45 7.96 3.45
N GLU A 180 -5.76 7.85 3.34
CA GLU A 180 -6.46 6.57 3.41
C GLU A 180 -6.13 5.70 2.19
N PRO A 181 -6.21 4.36 2.29
CA PRO A 181 -5.84 3.45 1.20
C PRO A 181 -6.51 3.78 -0.14
N GLN A 182 -7.77 4.18 -0.10
CA GLN A 182 -8.55 4.56 -1.29
C GLN A 182 -8.04 5.85 -1.94
N GLU A 183 -7.59 6.81 -1.15
CA GLU A 183 -7.08 8.08 -1.63
C GLU A 183 -5.73 7.88 -2.32
N ILE A 184 -4.86 7.05 -1.73
CA ILE A 184 -3.58 6.66 -2.33
C ILE A 184 -3.80 5.97 -3.68
N ASP A 185 -4.70 4.98 -3.70
CA ASP A 185 -4.99 4.23 -4.92
C ASP A 185 -5.60 5.14 -6.00
N ALA A 186 -6.45 6.10 -5.63
CA ALA A 186 -7.00 7.07 -6.58
C ALA A 186 -5.90 7.98 -7.14
N LEU A 187 -5.00 8.51 -6.31
CA LEU A 187 -3.88 9.35 -6.76
C LEU A 187 -2.91 8.60 -7.67
N LEU A 188 -2.68 7.30 -7.45
CA LEU A 188 -1.86 6.46 -8.33
C LEU A 188 -2.43 6.33 -9.75
N THR A 189 -3.73 6.61 -9.95
CA THR A 189 -4.36 6.64 -11.28
C THR A 189 -4.25 7.99 -12.00
N ILE A 190 -3.52 8.96 -11.43
CA ILE A 190 -3.26 10.27 -12.02
C ILE A 190 -1.82 10.25 -12.57
N GLU A 191 -1.62 10.75 -13.79
CA GLU A 191 -0.30 10.73 -14.43
C GLU A 191 0.72 11.60 -13.67
N HIS A 192 0.31 12.83 -13.35
CA HIS A 192 1.10 13.84 -12.65
C HIS A 192 0.35 14.32 -11.39
N PRO A 193 0.29 13.50 -10.32
CA PRO A 193 -0.49 13.83 -9.13
C PRO A 193 -0.02 15.13 -8.47
N LEU A 194 1.29 15.39 -8.41
CA LEU A 194 1.82 16.60 -7.76
C LEU A 194 1.41 17.87 -8.52
N HIS A 195 1.54 17.88 -9.84
CA HIS A 195 1.12 19.00 -10.69
C HIS A 195 -0.40 19.18 -10.70
N THR A 196 -1.17 18.08 -10.66
CA THR A 196 -2.64 18.14 -10.60
C THR A 196 -3.09 18.83 -9.31
N ILE A 197 -2.55 18.39 -8.17
CA ILE A 197 -2.86 18.98 -6.86
C ILE A 197 -2.43 20.44 -6.80
N PHE A 198 -1.25 20.78 -7.34
CA PHE A 198 -0.81 22.17 -7.42
C PHE A 198 -1.74 23.03 -8.29
N GLY A 199 -2.19 22.52 -9.44
CA GLY A 199 -3.12 23.21 -10.33
C GLY A 199 -4.45 23.55 -9.65
N ASP A 200 -4.99 22.62 -8.86
CA ASP A 200 -6.21 22.82 -8.08
C ASP A 200 -6.02 23.71 -6.84
N PHE A 201 -4.78 23.83 -6.37
CA PHE A 201 -4.40 24.77 -5.31
C PHE A 201 -4.33 26.22 -5.78
N LEU A 202 -3.78 26.49 -6.98
CA LEU A 202 -3.60 27.83 -7.55
C LEU A 202 -4.81 28.79 -7.41
N PRO A 203 -6.05 28.38 -7.73
CA PRO A 203 -7.20 29.29 -7.67
C PRO A 203 -7.71 29.55 -6.23
N LYS A 204 -7.26 28.77 -5.24
CA LYS A 204 -7.72 28.89 -3.86
C LYS A 204 -6.80 29.85 -3.10
N ASP A 205 -7.15 31.14 -3.15
CA ASP A 205 -6.51 32.21 -2.36
C ASP A 205 -6.67 31.90 -0.86
N ASN A 206 -5.66 31.26 -0.26
CA ASN A 206 -5.76 30.72 1.10
C ASN A 206 -4.60 31.22 1.98
N GLU A 207 -4.95 31.94 3.04
CA GLU A 207 -4.00 32.53 4.00
C GLU A 207 -3.22 31.48 4.80
N ASN A 208 -3.70 30.22 4.85
CA ASN A 208 -3.09 29.14 5.63
C ASN A 208 -2.57 28.01 4.73
N HIS A 209 -1.38 28.23 4.19
CA HIS A 209 -0.77 27.48 3.09
C HIS A 209 -0.74 25.95 3.27
N LEU A 210 -0.21 25.42 4.39
CA LEU A 210 0.05 23.98 4.51
C LEU A 210 -1.21 23.11 4.72
N TYR A 211 -2.19 23.57 5.51
CA TYR A 211 -3.44 22.82 5.71
C TYR A 211 -4.27 22.78 4.42
N ALA A 212 -4.25 23.88 3.66
CA ALA A 212 -4.92 23.94 2.36
C ALA A 212 -4.35 22.91 1.37
N LEU A 213 -3.03 22.65 1.40
CA LEU A 213 -2.41 21.67 0.52
C LEU A 213 -2.86 20.24 0.82
N THR A 214 -2.96 19.86 2.10
CA THR A 214 -3.51 18.54 2.49
C THR A 214 -4.97 18.41 2.05
N ASP A 215 -5.79 19.41 2.34
CA ASP A 215 -7.21 19.38 2.00
C ASP A 215 -7.43 19.25 0.48
N ILE A 216 -6.61 19.92 -0.32
CA ILE A 216 -6.71 19.83 -1.79
C ILE A 216 -6.23 18.48 -2.30
N ALA A 217 -5.18 17.90 -1.72
CA ALA A 217 -4.79 16.54 -2.06
C ALA A 217 -5.93 15.54 -1.81
N LEU A 218 -6.62 15.67 -0.67
CA LEU A 218 -7.80 14.86 -0.33
C LEU A 218 -8.94 15.11 -1.32
N GLU A 219 -9.24 16.37 -1.65
CA GLU A 219 -10.27 16.72 -2.63
C GLU A 219 -9.97 16.14 -4.01
N VAL A 220 -8.71 16.21 -4.48
CA VAL A 220 -8.27 15.64 -5.75
C VAL A 220 -8.43 14.12 -5.73
N ALA A 221 -7.97 13.47 -4.67
CA ALA A 221 -8.11 12.02 -4.51
C ALA A 221 -9.57 11.58 -4.49
N GLN A 222 -10.44 12.28 -3.74
CA GLN A 222 -11.87 11.99 -3.64
C GLN A 222 -12.61 12.27 -4.96
N THR A 223 -12.28 13.35 -5.64
CA THR A 223 -12.84 13.67 -6.96
C THR A 223 -12.47 12.58 -7.96
N ARG A 224 -11.19 12.19 -7.98
CA ARG A 224 -10.71 11.09 -8.82
C ARG A 224 -11.41 9.78 -8.47
N HIS A 225 -11.54 9.43 -7.19
CA HIS A 225 -12.31 8.28 -6.74
C HIS A 225 -13.73 8.28 -7.30
N ASN A 226 -14.44 9.40 -7.15
CA ASN A 226 -15.82 9.55 -7.62
C ASN A 226 -15.93 9.41 -9.15
N ASP A 227 -15.01 10.01 -9.90
CA ASP A 227 -14.98 9.89 -11.37
C ASP A 227 -14.81 8.44 -11.82
N LEU A 228 -13.92 7.69 -11.15
CA LEU A 228 -13.67 6.28 -11.44
C LEU A 228 -14.88 5.39 -11.14
N VAL A 229 -15.56 5.62 -10.02
CA VAL A 229 -16.73 4.83 -9.58
C VAL A 229 -18.00 5.21 -10.34
N THR A 230 -18.11 6.46 -10.83
CA THR A 230 -19.29 6.91 -11.59
C THR A 230 -19.14 6.77 -13.11
N GLY A 231 -17.94 6.41 -13.59
CA GLY A 231 -17.70 6.11 -15.00
C GLY A 231 -17.56 7.36 -15.85
N ASN A 232 -16.96 8.41 -15.30
CA ASN A 232 -16.60 9.58 -16.08
C ASN A 232 -15.38 9.24 -16.97
N ILE A 233 -15.62 9.06 -18.27
CA ILE A 233 -14.72 8.35 -19.23
C ILE A 233 -13.58 9.23 -19.77
N ASP A 234 -13.61 10.55 -19.53
CA ASP A 234 -12.66 11.52 -20.12
C ASP A 234 -11.21 11.39 -19.62
N LEU A 235 -10.92 10.43 -18.74
CA LEU A 235 -9.62 10.24 -18.09
C LEU A 235 -9.01 8.90 -18.51
N GLN A 236 -8.68 8.75 -19.80
CA GLN A 236 -7.86 7.64 -20.27
C GLN A 236 -6.39 7.98 -20.05
N PRO A 237 -5.66 7.26 -19.18
CA PRO A 237 -4.23 7.50 -19.00
C PRO A 237 -3.46 7.20 -20.28
N GLU A 238 -2.49 8.06 -20.63
CA GLU A 238 -1.65 7.89 -21.80
C GLU A 238 -0.50 6.91 -21.54
N ASP A 239 0.01 6.86 -20.31
CA ASP A 239 1.11 5.99 -19.91
C ASP A 239 0.65 4.61 -19.39
N ALA A 240 1.48 3.61 -19.62
CA ALA A 240 1.17 2.22 -19.28
C ALA A 240 1.09 1.97 -17.76
N VAL A 241 1.83 2.72 -16.95
CA VAL A 241 1.88 2.55 -15.48
C VAL A 241 0.57 3.04 -14.86
N THR A 242 0.12 4.22 -15.23
CA THR A 242 -1.17 4.76 -14.77
C THR A 242 -2.34 3.93 -15.27
N LYS A 243 -2.26 3.37 -16.49
CA LYS A 243 -3.25 2.42 -16.99
C LYS A 243 -3.31 1.15 -16.13
N GLN A 244 -2.17 0.58 -15.77
CA GLN A 244 -2.11 -0.57 -14.88
C GLN A 244 -2.74 -0.24 -13.51
N HIS A 245 -2.39 0.90 -12.91
CA HIS A 245 -2.96 1.31 -11.63
C HIS A 245 -4.47 1.53 -11.69
N LEU A 246 -4.98 2.05 -12.81
CA LEU A 246 -6.42 2.17 -13.07
C LEU A 246 -7.11 0.80 -13.11
N GLU A 247 -6.54 -0.17 -13.82
CA GLU A 247 -7.08 -1.53 -13.90
C GLU A 247 -7.10 -2.21 -12.51
N GLU A 248 -6.00 -2.07 -11.75
CA GLU A 248 -5.90 -2.57 -10.37
C GLU A 248 -6.92 -1.90 -9.44
N TYR A 249 -7.11 -0.59 -9.60
CA TYR A 249 -8.09 0.18 -8.84
C TYR A 249 -9.51 -0.34 -9.11
N LEU A 250 -9.90 -0.47 -10.38
CA LEU A 250 -11.24 -0.92 -10.77
C LEU A 250 -11.50 -2.37 -10.34
N LYS A 251 -10.48 -3.22 -10.38
CA LYS A 251 -10.56 -4.60 -9.87
C LYS A 251 -10.84 -4.63 -8.35
N PHE A 252 -10.29 -3.68 -7.59
CA PHE A 252 -10.37 -3.68 -6.13
C PHE A 252 -11.60 -2.93 -5.60
N TYR A 253 -11.90 -1.75 -6.12
CA TYR A 253 -13.00 -0.89 -5.65
C TYR A 253 -14.26 -0.96 -6.52
N GLY A 254 -14.18 -1.58 -7.70
CA GLY A 254 -15.27 -1.63 -8.67
C GLY A 254 -15.39 -0.34 -9.50
N GLY A 255 -16.29 -0.40 -10.49
CA GLY A 255 -16.64 0.71 -11.37
C GLY A 255 -17.73 0.28 -12.37
N PRO A 256 -18.37 1.21 -13.10
CA PRO A 256 -19.55 0.91 -13.91
C PRO A 256 -19.24 0.04 -15.14
N ALA A 257 -17.96 -0.12 -15.48
CA ALA A 257 -17.47 -1.02 -16.55
C ALA A 257 -16.87 -2.33 -16.02
N TYR A 258 -16.76 -2.55 -14.69
CA TYR A 258 -16.27 -3.82 -14.16
C TYR A 258 -17.42 -4.83 -14.10
N SER A 259 -17.80 -5.36 -15.27
CA SER A 259 -18.40 -6.69 -15.32
C SER A 259 -17.25 -7.67 -15.12
N ALA A 260 -17.27 -8.40 -14.01
CA ALA A 260 -16.50 -9.63 -13.87
C ALA A 260 -17.02 -10.61 -14.95
N GLU A 261 -16.57 -10.45 -16.19
CA GLU A 261 -16.81 -11.44 -17.23
C GLU A 261 -16.04 -12.69 -16.82
N GLN A 262 -16.87 -13.62 -16.36
CA GLN A 262 -16.57 -14.96 -15.93
C GLN A 262 -15.77 -15.70 -17.00
N ASP A 263 -14.52 -16.05 -16.71
CA ASP A 263 -13.86 -17.24 -17.26
C ASP A 263 -14.54 -18.50 -16.70
N VAL A 264 -15.84 -18.68 -16.98
CA VAL A 264 -16.53 -19.95 -16.81
C VAL A 264 -16.64 -20.53 -18.22
N PRO A 265 -15.92 -21.62 -18.54
CA PRO A 265 -16.13 -22.30 -19.81
C PRO A 265 -17.60 -22.72 -19.88
N ASP A 266 -18.29 -22.31 -20.95
CA ASP A 266 -19.66 -22.73 -21.26
C ASP A 266 -19.75 -24.27 -21.32
N HIS A 267 -20.03 -24.90 -20.18
CA HIS A 267 -20.64 -26.21 -20.15
C HIS A 267 -22.13 -25.99 -19.93
N GLU A 268 -22.85 -25.79 -21.03
CA GLU A 268 -24.30 -26.00 -21.05
C GLU A 268 -24.56 -27.45 -20.61
N PRO A 269 -25.35 -27.68 -19.55
CA PRO A 269 -25.84 -29.01 -19.26
C PRO A 269 -27.00 -29.30 -20.21
N GLU A 270 -26.86 -30.29 -21.08
CA GLU A 270 -27.98 -30.88 -21.81
C GLU A 270 -28.89 -31.60 -20.79
N TRP A 271 -29.96 -30.93 -20.37
CA TRP A 271 -31.05 -31.56 -19.64
C TRP A 271 -32.07 -32.11 -20.66
N ASP A 272 -31.78 -33.29 -21.20
CA ASP A 272 -32.82 -34.14 -21.77
C ASP A 272 -33.68 -34.71 -20.63
N MET A 273 -34.81 -34.07 -20.36
CA MET A 273 -35.90 -34.69 -19.63
C MET A 273 -37.20 -34.48 -20.41
N GLU A 274 -37.70 -35.56 -20.99
CA GLU A 274 -39.12 -35.89 -20.86
C GLU A 274 -39.26 -37.42 -20.88
N LEU A 275 -39.43 -37.97 -19.67
CA LEU A 275 -39.86 -39.33 -19.40
C LEU A 275 -41.37 -39.43 -19.64
N GLU A 276 -41.70 -40.36 -20.54
CA GLU A 276 -42.79 -41.36 -20.45
C GLU A 276 -44.26 -40.88 -20.49
N PRO A 277 -45.14 -41.76 -20.97
CA PRO A 277 -45.68 -42.82 -20.11
C PRO A 277 -45.36 -44.27 -20.53
#